data_AF-A0AAU5KGE5-F1
#
_entry.id   AF-A0AAU5KGE5-F1
#
_cell.length_a   1.000
_cell.length_b   1.000
_cell.length_c   1.000
_cell.angle_alpha   90.00
_cell.angle_beta   90.00
_cell.angle_gamma   90.00
#
_symmetry.space_group_name_H-M   'P 1'
#
loop_
_entity.id
_entity.type
_entity.pdbx_description
1 polymer ?
#
loop_
_entity_poly.entity_id
_entity_poly.type
_entity_poly.pdbx_seq_one_letter_code
_entity_poly.pdbx_strand_id
1 'polypeptide(L)'
;MVAYMVTGTSGLPHGEQGLATGLTTLTQLVGLTLGIPVLSTIVTARVNALQATHSAADSVLAGVRVALLANGGVLVVGAVALALFFARGTSRRAAAAA
;
A
#
# COMPACT_ATOMS: atom_id res chain seq x y z
N MET A 1 1.84 4.31 14.80
CA MET A 1 3.03 3.42 14.68
C MET A 1 3.24 2.53 15.90
N VAL A 2 3.09 3.03 17.13
CA VAL A 2 3.30 2.23 18.36
C VAL A 2 2.44 0.96 18.42
N ALA A 3 1.14 1.04 18.08
CA ALA A 3 0.26 -0.14 18.08
C ALA A 3 0.69 -1.24 17.08
N TYR A 4 1.13 -0.87 15.88
CA TYR A 4 1.61 -1.83 14.87
C TYR A 4 2.90 -2.52 15.33
N MET A 5 3.85 -1.75 15.87
CA MET A 5 5.12 -2.29 16.34
C MET A 5 4.90 -3.24 17.51
N VAL A 6 4.04 -2.88 18.48
CA VAL A 6 3.64 -3.76 19.58
C VAL A 6 2.99 -5.04 19.05
N THR A 7 2.04 -4.96 18.11
CA THR A 7 1.38 -6.17 17.57
C THR A 7 2.35 -7.08 16.79
N GLY A 8 3.36 -6.49 16.11
CA GLY A 8 4.32 -7.23 15.29
C GLY A 8 5.55 -7.76 16.03
N THR A 9 5.95 -7.17 17.17
CA THR A 9 7.18 -7.58 17.91
C THR A 9 6.92 -8.20 19.27
N SER A 10 5.76 -7.95 19.90
CA SER A 10 5.48 -8.45 21.27
C SER A 10 5.35 -9.97 21.38
N GLY A 11 5.05 -10.67 20.27
CA GLY A 11 4.99 -12.13 20.21
C GLY A 11 6.30 -12.82 19.84
N LEU A 12 7.38 -12.07 19.56
CA LEU A 12 8.65 -12.61 19.06
C LEU A 12 9.72 -12.68 20.16
N PRO A 13 10.57 -13.73 20.16
CA PRO A 13 11.78 -13.79 20.98
C PRO A 13 12.64 -12.53 20.83
N HIS A 14 13.30 -12.09 21.90
CA HIS A 14 14.07 -10.83 21.95
C HIS A 14 15.12 -10.69 20.83
N GLY A 15 15.67 -11.79 20.32
CA GLY A 15 16.63 -11.79 19.22
C GLY A 15 16.03 -11.48 17.83
N GLU A 16 14.71 -11.61 17.64
CA GLU A 16 14.05 -11.48 16.34
C GLU A 16 13.32 -10.14 16.16
N GLN A 17 13.19 -9.34 17.22
CA GLN A 17 12.48 -8.06 17.19
C GLN A 17 13.20 -7.01 16.31
N GLY A 18 14.54 -7.04 16.31
CA GLY A 18 15.36 -6.22 15.41
C GLY A 18 15.14 -6.57 13.94
N LEU A 19 14.98 -7.87 13.62
CA LEU A 19 14.68 -8.35 12.28
C LEU A 19 13.28 -7.92 11.82
N ALA A 20 12.26 -8.11 12.67
CA ALA A 20 10.89 -7.70 12.35
C ALA A 20 10.77 -6.19 12.07
N THR A 21 11.47 -5.38 12.88
CA THR A 21 11.55 -3.93 12.69
C THR A 21 12.31 -3.58 11.41
N GLY A 22 13.48 -4.21 11.18
CA GLY A 22 14.28 -4.01 9.98
C GLY A 22 13.51 -4.35 8.70
N LEU A 23 12.83 -5.49 8.65
CA LEU A 23 12.01 -5.91 7.51
C LEU A 23 10.86 -4.95 7.25
N THR A 24 10.19 -4.48 8.30
CA THR A 24 9.14 -3.48 8.17
C THR A 24 9.69 -2.19 7.57
N THR A 25 10.79 -1.67 8.11
CA THR A 25 11.41 -0.42 7.64
C THR A 25 11.88 -0.55 6.20
N LEU A 26 12.55 -1.64 5.84
CA LEU A 26 12.99 -1.88 4.47
C LEU A 26 11.81 -1.97 3.51
N THR A 27 10.71 -2.61 3.91
CA THR A 27 9.47 -2.64 3.12
C THR A 27 8.91 -1.23 2.91
N GLN A 28 8.90 -0.39 3.96
CA GLN A 28 8.47 1.00 3.85
C GLN A 28 9.38 1.81 2.91
N LEU A 29 10.70 1.63 3.01
CA LEU A 29 11.66 2.29 2.13
C LEU A 29 11.44 1.90 0.67
N VAL A 30 11.30 0.61 0.37
CA VAL A 30 10.99 0.13 -0.98
C VAL A 30 9.67 0.72 -1.48
N GLY A 31 8.64 0.72 -0.63
CA GLY A 31 7.33 1.29 -0.95
C GLY A 31 7.40 2.77 -1.29
N LEU A 32 8.16 3.56 -0.53
CA LEU A 32 8.36 4.98 -0.78
C LEU A 32 9.18 5.24 -2.05
N THR A 33 10.30 4.53 -2.21
CA THR A 33 11.19 4.65 -3.37
C THR A 33 10.47 4.38 -4.68
N LEU A 34 9.56 3.39 -4.71
CA LEU A 34 8.81 3.05 -5.92
C LEU A 34 7.50 3.84 -6.06
N GLY A 35 6.81 4.08 -4.94
CA GLY A 35 5.49 4.73 -4.93
C GLY A 35 5.54 6.18 -5.40
N ILE A 36 6.56 6.94 -4.98
CA ILE A 36 6.68 8.36 -5.35
C ILE A 36 6.85 8.53 -6.87
N PRO A 37 7.81 7.87 -7.56
CA PRO A 37 7.94 7.96 -9.01
C PRO A 37 6.69 7.48 -9.76
N VAL A 38 6.05 6.40 -9.32
CA VAL A 38 4.85 5.85 -9.97
C VAL A 38 3.70 6.84 -9.91
N LEU A 39 3.38 7.39 -8.74
CA LEU A 39 2.31 8.36 -8.58
C LEU A 39 2.64 9.66 -9.33
N SER A 40 3.89 10.11 -9.28
CA SER A 40 4.35 11.29 -10.04
C SER A 40 4.15 11.10 -11.54
N THR A 41 4.47 9.91 -12.06
CA THR A 41 4.27 9.56 -13.47
C THR A 41 2.78 9.62 -13.85
N ILE A 42 1.89 9.11 -13.00
CA ILE A 42 0.43 9.15 -13.23
C ILE A 42 -0.07 10.60 -13.27
N VAL A 43 0.36 11.44 -12.31
CA VAL A 43 0.00 12.86 -12.28
C VAL A 43 0.48 13.55 -13.55
N THR A 44 1.77 13.43 -13.88
CA THR A 44 2.38 14.08 -15.04
C THR A 44 1.73 13.64 -16.35
N ALA A 45 1.45 12.34 -16.52
CA ALA A 45 0.76 11.84 -17.71
C ALA A 45 -0.61 12.49 -17.89
N ARG A 46 -1.38 12.66 -16.80
CA ARG A 46 -2.71 13.28 -16.87
C ARG A 46 -2.65 14.79 -17.08
N VAL A 47 -1.70 15.48 -16.43
CA VAL A 47 -1.45 16.91 -16.64
C VAL A 47 -1.12 17.16 -18.10
N ASN A 48 -0.18 16.40 -18.67
CA ASN A 48 0.25 16.55 -20.05
C ASN A 48 -0.87 16.33 -21.07
N ALA A 49 -1.84 15.47 -20.75
CA ALA A 49 -2.99 15.21 -21.61
C ALA A 49 -4.02 16.35 -21.62
N LEU A 50 -4.07 17.17 -20.56
CA LEU A 50 -5.09 18.22 -20.38
C LEU A 50 -4.55 19.65 -20.59
N GLN A 51 -3.23 19.85 -20.50
CA GLN A 51 -2.58 21.15 -20.53
C GLN A 51 -2.91 22.03 -21.76
N ALA A 52 -3.27 21.41 -22.90
CA ALA A 52 -3.61 22.14 -24.12
C ALA A 52 -5.04 22.70 -24.14
N THR A 53 -5.91 22.22 -23.24
CA THR A 53 -7.36 22.53 -23.26
C THR A 53 -7.88 23.07 -21.93
N HIS A 54 -7.12 22.92 -20.85
CA HIS A 54 -7.52 23.31 -19.49
C HIS A 54 -6.49 24.27 -18.88
N SER A 55 -6.90 24.98 -17.84
CA SER A 55 -5.95 25.77 -17.04
C SER A 55 -4.90 24.85 -16.40
N ALA A 56 -3.74 25.44 -16.03
CA ALA A 56 -2.70 24.71 -15.33
C ALA A 56 -3.20 24.12 -14.00
N ALA A 57 -4.00 24.91 -13.25
CA ALA A 57 -4.57 24.48 -11.97
C ALA A 57 -5.52 23.29 -12.14
N ASP A 58 -6.42 23.34 -13.12
CA ASP A 58 -7.38 22.26 -13.40
C ASP A 58 -6.67 20.98 -13.85
N SER A 59 -5.64 21.13 -14.68
CA SER A 59 -4.84 19.99 -15.17
C SER A 59 -4.11 19.29 -14.01
N VAL A 60 -3.53 20.05 -13.07
CA VAL A 60 -2.86 19.51 -11.87
C VAL A 60 -3.87 18.83 -10.96
N LEU A 61 -5.01 19.47 -10.67
CA LEU A 61 -6.06 18.90 -9.83
C LEU A 61 -6.57 17.57 -10.41
N ALA A 62 -6.81 17.51 -11.73
CA ALA A 62 -7.21 16.30 -12.41
C ALA A 62 -6.14 15.21 -12.32
N GLY A 63 -4.86 15.55 -12.48
CA GLY A 63 -3.75 14.61 -12.32
C GLY A 63 -3.64 14.03 -10.92
N VAL A 64 -3.69 14.88 -9.88
CA VAL A 64 -3.67 14.46 -8.48
C VAL A 64 -4.87 13.57 -8.15
N ARG A 65 -6.06 13.90 -8.65
CA ARG A 65 -7.28 13.10 -8.44
C ARG A 65 -7.13 11.70 -9.02
N VAL A 66 -6.61 11.58 -10.26
CA VAL A 66 -6.39 10.28 -10.90
C VAL A 66 -5.35 9.45 -10.12
N ALA A 67 -4.25 10.08 -9.70
CA ALA A 67 -3.22 9.39 -8.90
C ALA A 67 -3.78 8.89 -7.56
N LEU A 68 -4.63 9.68 -6.89
CA LEU A 68 -5.23 9.30 -5.62
C LEU A 68 -6.23 8.14 -5.79
N LEU A 69 -7.03 8.15 -6.86
CA LEU A 69 -7.92 7.04 -7.19
C LEU A 69 -7.14 5.76 -7.51
N ALA A 70 -6.04 5.87 -8.26
CA ALA A 70 -5.17 4.72 -8.54
C ALA A 70 -4.59 4.14 -7.24
N ASN A 71 -4.05 4.99 -6.36
CA ASN A 71 -3.54 4.57 -5.05
C ASN A 71 -4.63 3.89 -4.20
N GLY A 72 -5.81 4.50 -4.12
CA GLY A 72 -6.97 3.91 -3.43
C GLY A 72 -7.35 2.54 -3.99
N GLY A 73 -7.35 2.39 -5.32
CA GLY A 73 -7.58 1.10 -5.98
C GLY A 73 -6.56 0.03 -5.56
N VAL A 74 -5.27 0.36 -5.52
CA VAL A 74 -4.22 -0.55 -5.06
C VAL A 74 -4.45 -0.98 -3.61
N LEU A 75 -4.82 -0.06 -2.72
CA LEU A 75 -5.12 -0.38 -1.32
C LEU A 75 -6.33 -1.31 -1.19
N VAL A 76 -7.39 -1.06 -1.94
CA VAL A 76 -8.59 -1.93 -1.95
C VAL A 76 -8.24 -3.33 -2.45
N VAL A 77 -7.48 -3.44 -3.56
CA VAL A 77 -7.02 -4.74 -4.08
C VAL A 77 -6.19 -5.48 -3.04
N GLY A 78 -5.24 -4.80 -2.39
CA GLY A 78 -4.42 -5.38 -1.32
C GLY A 78 -5.28 -5.86 -0.14
N ALA A 79 -6.23 -5.05 0.32
CA ALA A 79 -7.13 -5.43 1.41
C ALA A 79 -8.00 -6.64 1.05
N VAL A 80 -8.56 -6.68 -0.16
CA VAL A 80 -9.34 -7.83 -0.65
C VAL A 80 -8.47 -9.08 -0.76
N ALA A 81 -7.25 -8.96 -1.29
CA ALA A 81 -6.32 -10.08 -1.40
C ALA A 81 -5.98 -10.66 -0.02
N LEU A 82 -5.69 -9.81 0.96
CA LEU A 82 -5.45 -10.22 2.34
C LEU A 82 -6.69 -10.88 2.96
N ALA A 83 -7.87 -10.28 2.80
CA ALA A 83 -9.12 -10.84 3.32
C ALA A 83 -9.41 -12.23 2.74
N LEU A 84 -9.26 -12.42 1.42
CA LEU A 84 -9.44 -13.70 0.75
C LEU A 84 -8.39 -14.74 1.19
N PHE A 85 -7.14 -14.32 1.41
CA PHE A 85 -6.08 -15.21 1.90
C PHE A 85 -6.39 -15.73 3.30
N PHE A 86 -6.76 -14.84 4.23
CA PHE A 86 -7.09 -15.23 5.60
C PHE A 86 -8.39 -16.06 5.67
N ALA A 87 -9.43 -15.70 4.92
CA ALA A 87 -10.68 -16.47 4.88
C ALA A 87 -10.47 -17.92 4.42
N ARG A 88 -9.56 -18.16 3.47
CA ARG A 88 -9.17 -19.50 3.01
C ARG A 88 -8.38 -20.27 4.06
N GLY A 89 -7.51 -19.59 4.81
CA GLY A 89 -6.72 -20.21 5.88
C GLY A 89 -7.59 -20.71 7.05
N THR A 90 -8.59 -19.92 7.44
CA THR A 90 -9.54 -20.29 8.52
C THR A 90 -10.39 -21.49 8.12
N SER A 91 -10.84 -21.55 6.87
CA SER A 91 -11.66 -22.66 6.35
C SER A 91 -10.91 -24.01 6.35
N ARG A 92 -9.60 -24.01 6.06
CA ARG A 92 -8.78 -25.23 6.10
C ARG A 92 -8.52 -25.73 7.51
N ARG A 93 -8.32 -24.83 8.49
CA ARG A 93 -8.17 -25.21 9.90
C ARG A 93 -9.45 -25.79 10.49
N ALA A 94 -10.61 -25.24 10.13
CA ALA A 94 -11.90 -25.77 10.55
C ALA A 94 -12.15 -27.18 9.98
N ALA A 95 -11.80 -27.43 8.72
CA ALA A 95 -11.93 -28.75 8.09
C ALA A 95 -10.94 -29.80 8.62
N ALA A 96 -9.78 -29.39 9.15
CA ALA A 96 -8.79 -30.30 9.75
C ALA A 96 -9.07 -30.64 11.23
N ALA A 97 -10.00 -29.93 11.85
CA ALA A 97 -10.41 -30.13 13.25
C ALA A 97 -11.75 -30.88 13.39
N ALA A 98 -12.36 -31.28 12.27
CA ALA A 98 -13.59 -32.06 12.17
C ALA A 98 -13.28 -33.47 11.63
#